data_AF-A0A937VT00-F1
#
_entry.id   AF-A0A937VT00-F1
#
_cell.length_a   1.000
_cell.length_b   1.000
_cell.length_c   1.000
_cell.angle_alpha   90.00
_cell.angle_beta   90.00
_cell.angle_gamma   90.00
#
_symmetry.space_group_name_H-M   'P 1'
#
loop_
_entity.id
_entity.type
_entity.pdbx_description
1 polymer ?
#
loop_
_entity_poly.entity_id
_entity_poly.type
_entity_poly.pdbx_seq_one_letter_code
_entity_poly.pdbx_strand_id
1 'polypeptide(L)'
;MTKGKACKTFGIVENGCGMYEPRTYRHWIKDTDLVSFNVVVRETDLHIRACRNLKDEARESVRRHRASLEDYIRSHSLFLASLQPCAVEDYAPDIVREMAEAGRLANVGPMAAVAGTIAEAVGKDLLAYTPEVIVENGGDIFIKTARTRRIGVYAGNSPLTGKIVLEIEPEETPLGICTSSGTVGHSLSLGAADAAIVLSSSTALADAAAT
;
A
#
# COMPACT_ATOMS: atom_id res chain seq x y z
N MET A 1 -6.81 -30.11 5.35
CA MET A 1 -7.12 -28.77 5.89
C MET A 1 -5.80 -28.05 6.17
N THR A 2 -5.23 -27.41 5.15
CA THR A 2 -3.96 -26.68 5.22
C THR A 2 -4.21 -25.25 5.73
N LYS A 3 -3.34 -24.76 6.61
CA LYS A 3 -3.41 -23.40 7.16
C LYS A 3 -2.59 -22.44 6.29
N GLY A 4 -3.20 -21.40 5.74
CA GLY A 4 -2.48 -20.30 5.09
C GLY A 4 -1.64 -19.50 6.11
N LYS A 5 -0.57 -18.84 5.62
CA LYS A 5 0.35 -17.96 6.36
C LYS A 5 0.84 -16.88 5.40
N ALA A 6 0.79 -15.61 5.80
CA ALA A 6 0.76 -14.43 4.90
C ALA A 6 1.86 -14.32 3.82
N CYS A 7 1.56 -13.53 2.77
CA CYS A 7 2.48 -13.05 1.73
C CYS A 7 2.31 -11.53 1.59
N LYS A 8 3.42 -10.80 1.44
CA LYS A 8 3.56 -9.34 1.60
C LYS A 8 4.87 -8.88 0.93
N THR A 9 5.06 -7.60 0.64
CA THR A 9 6.42 -7.09 0.38
C THR A 9 7.26 -7.06 1.66
N PHE A 10 8.57 -6.87 1.49
CA PHE A 10 9.65 -6.86 2.48
C PHE A 10 10.08 -8.20 3.07
N GLY A 11 11.41 -8.40 3.11
CA GLY A 11 12.00 -9.42 3.99
C GLY A 11 11.56 -9.20 5.44
N ILE A 12 11.49 -10.17 6.39
CA ILE A 12 13.00 -12.26 7.67
C ILE A 12 12.50 -13.12 8.94
N VAL A 13 12.01 -14.35 8.70
CA VAL A 13 10.95 -14.92 9.54
C VAL A 13 11.45 -15.36 10.91
N GLU A 14 10.63 -15.13 11.95
CA GLU A 14 10.14 -16.09 12.97
C GLU A 14 9.58 -15.34 14.22
N ASN A 15 8.62 -15.85 15.01
CA ASN A 15 7.61 -16.93 14.87
C ASN A 15 6.45 -16.65 15.87
N GLY A 16 5.35 -17.43 15.88
CA GLY A 16 4.54 -17.61 17.12
C GLY A 16 3.04 -17.24 17.15
N CYS A 17 2.21 -17.95 16.38
CA CYS A 17 0.81 -18.33 16.65
C CYS A 17 -0.15 -17.39 17.46
N GLY A 18 -1.15 -16.83 16.76
CA GLY A 18 -2.42 -16.37 17.35
C GLY A 18 -2.58 -14.84 17.43
N MET A 19 -3.84 -14.39 17.34
CA MET A 19 -4.23 -12.96 17.33
C MET A 19 -3.65 -12.18 16.13
N TYR A 20 -3.69 -10.84 16.22
CA TYR A 20 -3.04 -9.87 15.33
C TYR A 20 -1.69 -10.40 14.80
N GLU A 21 -1.61 -10.71 13.51
CA GLU A 21 -0.39 -11.26 12.91
C GLU A 21 0.70 -10.19 12.96
N PRO A 22 1.75 -10.32 13.80
CA PRO A 22 2.67 -9.22 14.01
C PRO A 22 3.42 -8.94 12.70
N ARG A 23 3.50 -7.66 12.30
CA ARG A 23 4.20 -7.22 11.08
C ARG A 23 5.73 -7.34 11.24
N THR A 24 6.23 -8.55 11.49
CA THR A 24 7.63 -8.87 11.81
C THR A 24 8.61 -8.48 10.70
N TYR A 25 8.15 -8.37 9.45
CA TYR A 25 8.93 -7.83 8.33
C TYR A 25 9.41 -6.40 8.59
N ARG A 26 8.63 -5.56 9.31
CA ARG A 26 9.04 -4.20 9.73
C ARG A 26 10.32 -4.22 10.59
N HIS A 27 10.74 -5.36 11.16
CA HIS A 27 11.99 -5.47 11.92
C HIS A 27 13.26 -5.65 11.07
N TRP A 28 13.18 -6.00 9.78
CA TRP A 28 14.38 -6.29 8.97
C TRP A 28 14.75 -5.11 8.06
N ILE A 29 14.04 -3.98 8.23
CA ILE A 29 14.41 -2.66 7.70
C ILE A 29 15.75 -2.28 8.34
N LYS A 30 16.79 -2.10 7.51
CA LYS A 30 18.16 -1.78 7.93
C LYS A 30 18.57 -0.33 7.62
N ASP A 31 17.69 0.43 7.00
CA ASP A 31 17.86 1.84 6.68
C ASP A 31 17.90 2.66 7.98
N THR A 32 19.08 3.14 8.37
CA THR A 32 19.30 3.93 9.60
C THR A 32 19.17 5.45 9.37
N ASP A 33 18.90 5.86 8.13
CA ASP A 33 18.88 7.27 7.69
C ASP A 33 17.50 7.94 7.73
N LEU A 34 16.42 7.14 7.88
CA LEU A 34 15.04 7.62 8.01
C LEU A 34 14.46 7.23 9.37
N VAL A 35 13.63 8.11 9.92
CA VAL A 35 12.87 7.86 11.15
C VAL A 35 11.61 7.07 10.82
N SER A 36 11.52 5.84 11.32
CA SER A 36 10.37 4.95 11.17
C SER A 36 9.29 5.20 12.24
N PHE A 37 8.03 5.31 11.84
CA PHE A 37 6.88 5.42 12.76
C PHE A 37 5.62 4.78 12.16
N ASN A 38 4.66 4.41 13.04
CA ASN A 38 3.38 3.82 12.64
C ASN A 38 2.22 4.80 12.87
N VAL A 39 1.27 4.84 11.94
CA VAL A 39 0.03 5.61 12.02
C VAL A 39 -1.15 4.66 11.79
N VAL A 40 -2.02 4.53 12.81
CA VAL A 40 -3.22 3.68 12.74
C VAL A 40 -4.48 4.54 12.89
N VAL A 41 -5.41 4.42 11.95
CA VAL A 41 -6.72 5.08 11.94
C VAL A 41 -7.76 4.08 11.40
N ARG A 42 -8.55 3.50 12.31
CA ARG A 42 -9.43 2.35 12.05
C ARG A 42 -8.66 1.21 11.36
N GLU A 43 -9.07 0.78 10.17
CA GLU A 43 -8.46 -0.33 9.42
C GLU A 43 -7.14 0.06 8.73
N THR A 44 -6.84 1.36 8.59
CA THR A 44 -5.60 1.84 7.96
C THR A 44 -4.47 1.84 8.97
N ASP A 45 -3.41 1.05 8.73
CA ASP A 45 -2.18 0.96 9.55
C ASP A 45 -0.96 1.12 8.64
N LEU A 46 -0.48 2.37 8.58
CA LEU A 46 0.67 2.77 7.77
C LEU A 46 1.97 2.60 8.55
N HIS A 47 2.98 2.05 7.90
CA HIS A 47 4.37 2.30 8.25
C HIS A 47 4.90 3.47 7.44
N ILE A 48 5.52 4.43 8.10
CA ILE A 48 6.05 5.62 7.44
C ILE A 48 7.50 5.80 7.84
N ARG A 49 8.35 6.05 6.84
CA ARG A 49 9.77 6.39 6.99
C ARG A 49 10.00 7.75 6.36
N ALA A 50 10.57 8.69 7.10
CA ALA A 50 10.82 10.06 6.65
C ALA A 50 12.08 10.64 7.32
N CYS A 51 12.62 11.77 6.84
CA CYS A 51 13.80 12.40 7.43
C CYS A 51 13.57 12.92 8.87
N ARG A 52 12.32 13.03 9.31
CA ARG A 52 11.92 13.31 10.70
C ARG A 52 10.65 12.53 11.06
N ASN A 53 10.32 12.47 12.35
CA ASN A 53 9.01 11.98 12.79
C ASN A 53 7.91 12.97 12.34
N LEU A 54 6.91 12.47 11.58
CA LEU A 54 5.76 13.23 11.07
C LEU A 54 4.43 12.56 11.48
N LYS A 55 4.41 11.87 12.63
CA LYS A 55 3.30 10.98 13.02
C LYS A 55 1.96 11.69 13.19
N ASP A 56 1.96 12.96 13.56
CA ASP A 56 0.73 13.71 13.80
C ASP A 56 0.21 14.36 12.51
N GLU A 57 1.10 14.92 11.68
CA GLU A 57 0.80 15.37 10.31
C GLU A 57 0.22 14.21 9.47
N ALA A 58 0.86 13.05 9.54
CA ALA A 58 0.43 11.84 8.83
C ALA A 58 -0.92 11.30 9.34
N ARG A 59 -1.19 11.34 10.64
CA ARG A 59 -2.49 10.90 11.18
C ARG A 59 -3.62 11.82 10.70
N GLU A 60 -3.37 13.12 10.57
CA GLU A 60 -4.39 14.06 10.11
C GLU A 60 -4.63 13.97 8.60
N SER A 61 -3.57 13.75 7.80
CA SER A 61 -3.70 13.38 6.38
C SER A 61 -4.57 12.12 6.20
N VAL A 62 -4.28 11.03 6.92
CA VAL A 62 -5.09 9.79 6.87
C VAL A 62 -6.56 10.05 7.23
N ARG A 63 -6.83 10.85 8.28
CA ARG A 63 -8.21 11.21 8.66
C ARG A 63 -8.94 11.96 7.56
N ARG A 64 -8.32 12.98 6.96
CA ARG A 64 -8.90 13.80 5.89
C ARG A 64 -9.24 12.98 4.65
N HIS A 65 -8.31 12.15 4.19
CA HIS A 65 -8.52 11.29 3.01
C HIS A 65 -9.58 10.23 3.27
N ARG A 66 -9.53 9.57 4.44
CA ARG A 66 -10.55 8.59 4.84
C ARG A 66 -11.93 9.21 4.98
N ALA A 67 -12.07 10.36 5.63
CA ALA A 67 -13.36 11.05 5.76
C ALA A 67 -13.94 11.38 4.38
N SER A 68 -13.12 11.88 3.45
CA SER A 68 -13.55 12.18 2.07
C SER A 68 -14.07 10.95 1.33
N LEU A 69 -13.40 9.80 1.48
CA LEU A 69 -13.81 8.52 0.90
C LEU A 69 -15.06 7.94 1.58
N GLU A 70 -15.10 7.92 2.91
CA GLU A 70 -16.24 7.44 3.70
C GLU A 70 -17.51 8.26 3.40
N ASP A 71 -17.38 9.58 3.29
CA ASP A 71 -18.49 10.49 3.01
C ASP A 71 -19.08 10.31 1.61
N TYR A 72 -18.24 10.04 0.61
CA TYR A 72 -18.71 9.67 -0.72
C TYR A 72 -19.40 8.30 -0.72
N ILE A 73 -18.83 7.30 -0.04
CA ILE A 73 -19.41 5.95 0.08
C ILE A 73 -20.78 5.97 0.79
N ARG A 74 -21.00 6.89 1.75
CA ARG A 74 -22.29 7.05 2.44
C ARG A 74 -23.46 7.37 1.50
N SER A 75 -23.21 7.97 0.33
CA SER A 75 -24.21 8.19 -0.72
C SER A 75 -24.07 7.24 -1.92
N HIS A 76 -22.87 6.71 -2.17
CA HIS A 76 -22.57 5.88 -3.34
C HIS A 76 -22.13 4.47 -2.92
N SER A 77 -23.04 3.70 -2.31
CA SER A 77 -22.74 2.37 -1.74
C SER A 77 -22.20 1.34 -2.75
N LEU A 78 -22.54 1.49 -4.04
CA LEU A 78 -21.96 0.68 -5.12
C LEU A 78 -20.45 0.87 -5.26
N PHE A 79 -19.89 2.03 -4.92
CA PHE A 79 -18.45 2.29 -4.97
C PHE A 79 -17.68 1.36 -4.02
N LEU A 80 -18.24 1.08 -2.83
CA LEU A 80 -17.68 0.15 -1.86
C LEU A 80 -17.83 -1.33 -2.27
N ALA A 81 -18.92 -1.67 -2.95
CA ALA A 81 -19.33 -3.06 -3.18
C ALA A 81 -19.02 -3.61 -4.59
N SER A 82 -18.70 -2.74 -5.56
CA SER A 82 -18.45 -3.16 -6.95
C SER A 82 -17.12 -3.91 -7.09
N LEU A 83 -17.15 -4.99 -7.89
CA LEU A 83 -15.96 -5.69 -8.39
C LEU A 83 -15.63 -5.31 -9.85
N GLN A 84 -16.28 -4.26 -10.37
CA GLN A 84 -16.15 -3.75 -11.74
C GLN A 84 -15.97 -2.23 -11.72
N PRO A 85 -15.40 -1.61 -12.78
CA PRO A 85 -15.21 -0.17 -12.86
C PRO A 85 -16.47 0.64 -12.54
N CYS A 86 -16.31 1.69 -11.74
CA CYS A 86 -17.38 2.65 -11.44
C CYS A 86 -17.04 4.00 -12.08
N ALA A 87 -18.00 4.57 -12.81
CA ALA A 87 -18.00 6.00 -13.07
C ALA A 87 -18.30 6.76 -11.78
N VAL A 88 -17.74 7.96 -11.65
CA VAL A 88 -17.93 8.90 -10.53
C VAL A 88 -18.09 10.31 -11.11
N GLU A 89 -18.70 11.23 -10.37
CA GLU A 89 -18.93 12.58 -10.86
C GLU A 89 -17.66 13.45 -10.81
N ASP A 90 -17.57 14.48 -11.65
CA ASP A 90 -16.41 15.39 -11.69
C ASP A 90 -16.14 16.06 -10.32
N TYR A 91 -17.19 16.31 -9.54
CA TYR A 91 -17.12 16.89 -8.20
C TYR A 91 -16.76 15.87 -7.10
N ALA A 92 -16.64 14.58 -7.40
CA ALA A 92 -16.23 13.57 -6.42
C ALA A 92 -14.82 13.89 -5.87
N PRO A 93 -14.52 13.58 -4.59
CA PRO A 93 -13.22 13.88 -3.99
C PRO A 93 -12.05 13.30 -4.78
N ASP A 94 -10.88 13.95 -4.76
CA ASP A 94 -9.72 13.57 -5.57
C ASP A 94 -9.35 12.08 -5.40
N ILE A 95 -9.31 11.59 -4.15
CA ILE A 95 -9.08 10.18 -3.81
C ILE A 95 -10.11 9.21 -4.45
N VAL A 96 -11.37 9.63 -4.55
CA VAL A 96 -12.44 8.84 -5.19
C VAL A 96 -12.24 8.78 -6.70
N ARG A 97 -11.81 9.89 -7.33
CA ARG A 97 -11.51 9.92 -8.77
C ARG A 97 -10.22 9.17 -9.11
N GLU A 98 -9.17 9.26 -8.28
CA GLU A 98 -7.94 8.46 -8.42
C GLU A 98 -8.26 6.94 -8.35
N MET A 99 -9.05 6.51 -7.36
CA MET A 99 -9.48 5.11 -7.22
C MET A 99 -10.40 4.64 -8.38
N ALA A 100 -11.30 5.51 -8.86
CA ALA A 100 -12.19 5.21 -9.98
C ALA A 100 -11.43 5.00 -11.29
N GLU A 101 -10.47 5.88 -11.60
CA GLU A 101 -9.65 5.79 -12.81
C GLU A 101 -8.69 4.59 -12.74
N ALA A 102 -8.08 4.32 -11.58
CA ALA A 102 -7.27 3.12 -11.36
C ALA A 102 -8.08 1.83 -11.60
N GLY A 103 -9.28 1.74 -11.00
CA GLY A 103 -10.19 0.61 -11.22
C GLY A 103 -10.62 0.48 -12.68
N ARG A 104 -10.88 1.58 -13.37
CA ARG A 104 -11.22 1.61 -14.81
C ARG A 104 -10.07 1.13 -15.69
N LEU A 105 -8.83 1.52 -15.40
CA LEU A 105 -7.65 1.13 -16.16
C LEU A 105 -7.27 -0.34 -15.95
N ALA A 106 -7.42 -0.88 -14.73
CA ALA A 106 -7.17 -2.28 -14.40
C ALA A 106 -8.39 -3.21 -14.62
N ASN A 107 -9.56 -2.66 -14.97
CA ASN A 107 -10.84 -3.36 -15.12
C ASN A 107 -11.34 -4.08 -13.84
N VAL A 108 -11.18 -3.43 -12.70
CA VAL A 108 -11.58 -3.91 -11.35
C VAL A 108 -12.47 -2.89 -10.63
N GLY A 109 -13.00 -3.27 -9.47
CA GLY A 109 -13.71 -2.35 -8.57
C GLY A 109 -12.78 -1.29 -7.97
N PRO A 110 -13.25 -0.05 -7.74
CA PRO A 110 -12.37 1.04 -7.29
C PRO A 110 -11.77 0.81 -5.90
N MET A 111 -12.41 0.01 -5.03
CA MET A 111 -11.85 -0.39 -3.73
C MET A 111 -10.60 -1.26 -3.84
N ALA A 112 -10.30 -1.86 -5.01
CA ALA A 112 -9.04 -2.54 -5.27
C ALA A 112 -7.83 -1.58 -5.40
N ALA A 113 -8.06 -0.26 -5.41
CA ALA A 113 -7.02 0.77 -5.39
C ALA A 113 -6.82 1.42 -4.01
N VAL A 114 -7.57 1.01 -2.98
CA VAL A 114 -7.70 1.80 -1.74
C VAL A 114 -6.41 1.84 -0.90
N ALA A 115 -5.59 0.79 -0.93
CA ALA A 115 -4.41 0.71 -0.10
C ALA A 115 -3.28 1.59 -0.66
N GLY A 116 -3.05 1.46 -1.97
CA GLY A 116 -2.10 2.26 -2.74
C GLY A 116 -2.49 3.73 -2.82
N THR A 117 -3.76 4.05 -3.07
CA THR A 117 -4.21 5.47 -3.14
C THR A 117 -4.04 6.16 -1.79
N ILE A 118 -4.37 5.52 -0.67
CA ILE A 118 -4.14 6.08 0.67
C ILE A 118 -2.63 6.25 0.94
N ALA A 119 -1.78 5.29 0.55
CA ALA A 119 -0.33 5.41 0.72
C ALA A 119 0.24 6.60 -0.07
N GLU A 120 -0.21 6.78 -1.31
CA GLU A 120 0.19 7.86 -2.20
C GLU A 120 -0.32 9.23 -1.75
N ALA A 121 -1.59 9.35 -1.39
CA ALA A 121 -2.18 10.61 -0.94
C ALA A 121 -1.54 11.12 0.37
N VAL A 122 -1.24 10.21 1.30
CA VAL A 122 -0.50 10.53 2.53
C VAL A 122 0.97 10.84 2.23
N GLY A 123 1.60 10.11 1.31
CA GLY A 123 2.97 10.39 0.86
C GLY A 123 3.12 11.78 0.23
N LYS A 124 2.22 12.14 -0.69
CA LYS A 124 2.12 13.46 -1.33
C LYS A 124 1.97 14.58 -0.29
N ASP A 125 1.07 14.43 0.70
CA ASP A 125 0.90 15.40 1.79
C ASP A 125 2.19 15.58 2.63
N LEU A 126 2.89 14.48 2.93
CA LEU A 126 4.07 14.51 3.79
C LEU A 126 5.30 15.12 3.12
N LEU A 127 5.37 15.13 1.78
CA LEU A 127 6.45 15.79 1.04
C LEU A 127 6.52 17.31 1.24
N ALA A 128 5.47 17.95 1.80
CA ALA A 128 5.53 19.33 2.28
C ALA A 128 6.44 19.51 3.52
N TYR A 129 6.83 18.41 4.20
CA TYR A 129 7.56 18.42 5.48
C TYR A 129 8.86 17.58 5.47
N THR A 130 9.11 16.78 4.43
CA THR A 130 10.31 15.93 4.28
C THR A 130 10.68 15.75 2.80
N PRO A 131 11.97 15.74 2.41
CA PRO A 131 12.38 15.49 1.02
C PRO A 131 12.34 14.00 0.63
N GLU A 132 12.47 13.09 1.60
CA GLU A 132 12.30 11.65 1.42
C GLU A 132 11.11 11.16 2.26
N VAL A 133 10.26 10.32 1.66
CA VAL A 133 9.18 9.61 2.37
C VAL A 133 8.92 8.24 1.75
N ILE A 134 8.69 7.24 2.60
CA ILE A 134 8.21 5.91 2.19
C ILE A 134 7.00 5.58 3.05
N VAL A 135 5.86 5.27 2.42
CA VAL A 135 4.58 4.93 3.08
C VAL A 135 4.18 3.52 2.65
N GLU A 136 4.16 2.57 3.58
CA GLU A 136 3.69 1.18 3.40
C GLU A 136 2.31 1.01 4.06
N ASN A 137 1.32 0.58 3.28
CA ASN A 137 -0.05 0.32 3.72
C ASN A 137 -0.45 -1.16 3.56
N GLY A 138 0.45 -2.10 3.93
CA GLY A 138 0.24 -3.53 3.69
C GLY A 138 1.20 -4.07 2.63
N GLY A 139 0.71 -4.41 1.44
CA GLY A 139 1.55 -4.80 0.29
C GLY A 139 2.04 -3.59 -0.53
N ASP A 140 1.59 -2.40 -0.17
CA ASP A 140 1.40 -1.28 -1.08
C ASP A 140 2.20 -0.08 -0.60
N ILE A 141 3.12 0.37 -1.45
CA ILE A 141 4.20 1.27 -1.08
C ILE A 141 4.18 2.48 -1.99
N PHE A 142 4.01 3.67 -1.43
CA PHE A 142 4.45 4.91 -2.08
C PHE A 142 5.87 5.24 -1.62
N ILE A 143 6.76 5.59 -2.55
CA ILE A 143 8.14 5.96 -2.26
C ILE A 143 8.56 7.21 -3.04
N LYS A 144 9.12 8.19 -2.32
CA LYS A 144 10.01 9.23 -2.85
C LYS A 144 11.33 9.22 -2.07
N THR A 145 12.43 9.02 -2.78
CA THR A 145 13.77 8.85 -2.20
C THR A 145 14.78 9.79 -2.85
N ALA A 146 15.88 10.07 -2.15
CA ALA A 146 17.04 10.83 -2.63
C ALA A 146 18.30 9.94 -2.78
N ARG A 147 18.17 8.64 -2.51
CA ARG A 147 19.20 7.61 -2.69
C ARG A 147 18.58 6.28 -3.13
N THR A 148 19.35 5.42 -3.79
CA THR A 148 18.96 4.06 -4.16
C THR A 148 18.36 3.30 -2.97
N ARG A 149 17.18 2.69 -3.13
CA ARG A 149 16.54 1.86 -2.11
C ARG A 149 16.38 0.43 -2.60
N ARG A 150 16.46 -0.52 -1.67
CA ARG A 150 16.30 -1.96 -1.94
C ARG A 150 15.09 -2.51 -1.21
N ILE A 151 14.06 -2.86 -1.97
CA ILE A 151 12.78 -3.36 -1.48
C ILE A 151 12.75 -4.87 -1.68
N GLY A 152 12.91 -5.62 -0.59
CA GLY A 152 12.82 -7.08 -0.61
C GLY A 152 11.39 -7.56 -0.90
N VAL A 153 11.27 -8.76 -1.46
CA VAL A 153 9.99 -9.43 -1.73
C VAL A 153 9.78 -10.58 -0.74
N TYR A 154 8.59 -10.72 -0.16
CA TYR A 154 8.23 -11.83 0.73
C TYR A 154 7.01 -12.58 0.16
N ALA A 155 7.31 -13.53 -0.74
CA ALA A 155 6.36 -14.42 -1.39
C ALA A 155 5.75 -15.49 -0.43
N GLY A 156 5.50 -15.12 0.82
CA GLY A 156 5.00 -15.98 1.89
C GLY A 156 5.86 -17.23 2.10
N ASN A 157 5.27 -18.41 1.93
CA ASN A 157 5.97 -19.70 2.05
C ASN A 157 6.81 -20.08 0.82
N SER A 158 6.78 -19.28 -0.26
CA SER A 158 7.55 -19.54 -1.48
C SER A 158 9.05 -19.57 -1.21
N PRO A 159 9.84 -20.45 -1.88
CA PRO A 159 11.29 -20.51 -1.72
C PRO A 159 12.02 -19.24 -2.19
N LEU A 160 11.33 -18.28 -2.80
CA LEU A 160 11.87 -16.99 -3.26
C LEU A 160 11.77 -15.86 -2.21
N THR A 161 11.03 -16.09 -1.12
CA THR A 161 10.87 -15.14 0.00
C THR A 161 12.22 -14.67 0.55
N GLY A 162 12.42 -13.35 0.59
CA GLY A 162 13.64 -12.69 1.07
C GLY A 162 14.86 -12.85 0.16
N LYS A 163 14.72 -13.47 -1.02
CA LYS A 163 15.80 -13.66 -2.00
C LYS A 163 15.68 -12.77 -3.23
N ILE A 164 14.48 -12.29 -3.54
CA ILE A 164 14.24 -11.28 -4.58
C ILE A 164 14.21 -9.90 -3.92
N VAL A 165 14.86 -8.94 -4.58
CA VAL A 165 14.96 -7.54 -4.18
C VAL A 165 14.73 -6.69 -5.43
N LEU A 166 13.88 -5.69 -5.31
CA LEU A 166 13.76 -4.60 -6.28
C LEU A 166 14.73 -3.49 -5.85
N GLU A 167 15.60 -3.07 -6.75
CA GLU A 167 16.44 -1.89 -6.60
C GLU A 167 15.73 -0.72 -7.28
N ILE A 168 15.56 0.40 -6.56
CA ILE A 168 14.78 1.57 -6.98
C ILE A 168 15.66 2.80 -6.88
N GLU A 169 15.88 3.50 -7.98
CA GLU A 169 16.73 4.69 -8.04
C GLU A 169 15.97 5.99 -7.75
N PRO A 170 16.63 7.07 -7.29
CA PRO A 170 15.99 8.36 -6.98
C PRO A 170 15.17 8.93 -8.13
N GLU A 171 15.67 8.78 -9.36
CA GLU A 171 15.11 9.29 -10.61
C GLU A 171 13.80 8.59 -11.01
N GLU A 172 13.59 7.35 -10.56
CA GLU A 172 12.34 6.60 -10.79
C GLU A 172 11.18 7.07 -9.90
N THR A 173 11.46 7.93 -8.91
CA THR A 173 10.49 8.29 -7.86
C THR A 173 9.96 9.73 -8.01
N PRO A 174 8.68 10.03 -7.68
CA PRO A 174 7.74 9.23 -6.90
C PRO A 174 7.23 7.99 -7.63
N LEU A 175 7.20 6.86 -6.93
CA LEU A 175 6.83 5.56 -7.46
C LEU A 175 5.88 4.83 -6.50
N GLY A 176 4.88 4.18 -7.07
CA GLY A 176 4.03 3.21 -6.41
C GLY A 176 4.50 1.78 -6.69
N ILE A 177 4.57 0.96 -5.65
CA ILE A 177 5.00 -0.44 -5.70
C ILE A 177 4.02 -1.28 -4.88
N CYS A 178 3.14 -2.01 -5.55
CA CYS A 178 2.04 -2.74 -4.94
C CYS A 178 2.19 -4.25 -5.12
N THR A 179 1.74 -5.03 -4.13
CA THR A 179 2.00 -6.48 -4.06
C THR A 179 0.77 -7.26 -3.63
N SER A 180 0.23 -8.04 -4.57
CA SER A 180 -0.84 -8.99 -4.36
C SER A 180 -0.30 -10.42 -4.23
N SER A 181 -1.11 -11.31 -3.65
CA SER A 181 -0.83 -12.74 -3.56
C SER A 181 -2.13 -13.54 -3.48
N GLY A 182 -2.28 -14.48 -4.40
CA GLY A 182 -3.39 -15.44 -4.40
C GLY A 182 -3.19 -16.57 -3.38
N THR A 183 -1.94 -16.90 -3.05
CA THR A 183 -1.68 -17.86 -1.97
C THR A 183 -1.94 -17.27 -0.59
N VAL A 184 -1.81 -15.95 -0.39
CA VAL A 184 -2.12 -15.33 0.91
C VAL A 184 -2.23 -13.79 0.97
N GLY A 185 -3.34 -13.33 1.54
CA GLY A 185 -3.53 -11.98 2.09
C GLY A 185 -4.77 -11.94 3.01
N HIS A 186 -5.23 -10.73 3.36
CA HIS A 186 -6.62 -10.54 3.81
C HIS A 186 -7.54 -10.07 2.66
N SER A 187 -6.97 -9.57 1.57
CA SER A 187 -7.67 -9.19 0.34
C SER A 187 -8.18 -10.41 -0.43
N LEU A 188 -9.29 -10.25 -1.14
CA LEU A 188 -9.86 -11.30 -2.00
C LEU A 188 -9.12 -11.36 -3.34
N SER A 189 -8.02 -12.12 -3.41
CA SER A 189 -7.46 -12.54 -4.71
C SER A 189 -7.99 -13.92 -5.09
N LEU A 190 -8.29 -14.11 -6.38
CA LEU A 190 -8.70 -15.38 -6.98
C LEU A 190 -7.53 -16.09 -7.70
N GLY A 191 -6.33 -15.52 -7.63
CA GLY A 191 -5.14 -16.02 -8.32
C GLY A 191 -4.48 -17.24 -7.67
N ALA A 192 -3.56 -17.86 -8.41
CA ALA A 192 -2.69 -18.94 -7.92
C ALA A 192 -1.21 -18.50 -7.78
N ALA A 193 -0.93 -17.20 -7.89
CA ALA A 193 0.42 -16.65 -7.82
C ALA A 193 0.91 -16.54 -6.37
N ASP A 194 2.16 -16.92 -6.14
CA ASP A 194 2.85 -16.71 -4.86
C ASP A 194 2.93 -15.21 -4.51
N ALA A 195 3.35 -14.38 -5.46
CA ALA A 195 3.25 -12.92 -5.40
C ALA A 195 3.17 -12.34 -6.82
N ALA A 196 2.40 -11.27 -6.99
CA ALA A 196 2.41 -10.40 -8.16
C ALA A 196 2.75 -8.97 -7.72
N ILE A 197 3.68 -8.31 -8.40
CA ILE A 197 4.14 -6.97 -8.04
C ILE A 197 3.99 -6.04 -9.25
N VAL A 198 3.40 -4.87 -9.03
CA VAL A 198 3.24 -3.83 -10.05
C VAL A 198 3.99 -2.57 -9.62
N LEU A 199 4.74 -1.97 -10.55
CA LEU A 199 5.41 -0.69 -10.39
C LEU A 199 4.73 0.33 -11.32
N SER A 200 4.40 1.52 -10.81
CA SER A 200 3.73 2.58 -11.57
C SER A 200 3.97 3.94 -10.91
N SER A 201 3.99 5.02 -11.69
CA SER A 201 4.03 6.40 -11.14
C SER A 201 2.73 6.79 -10.39
N SER A 202 1.68 5.99 -10.52
CA SER A 202 0.50 6.00 -9.64
C SER A 202 0.39 4.68 -8.88
N THR A 203 0.44 4.78 -7.56
CA THR A 203 0.26 3.68 -6.60
C THR A 203 -1.19 3.19 -6.60
N ALA A 204 -2.15 4.09 -6.82
CA ALA A 204 -3.56 3.71 -7.05
C ALA A 204 -3.70 2.69 -8.20
N LEU A 205 -3.04 2.97 -9.34
CA LEU A 205 -3.02 2.06 -10.48
C LEU A 205 -2.22 0.77 -10.21
N ALA A 206 -1.12 0.85 -9.44
CA ALA A 206 -0.34 -0.33 -9.07
C ALA A 206 -1.14 -1.32 -8.21
N ASP A 207 -1.90 -0.81 -7.22
CA ASP A 207 -2.77 -1.59 -6.32
C ASP A 207 -3.91 -2.27 -7.12
N ALA A 208 -4.62 -1.48 -7.92
CA ALA A 208 -5.70 -1.96 -8.79
C ALA A 208 -5.23 -3.02 -9.79
N ALA A 209 -4.05 -2.85 -10.38
CA ALA A 209 -3.48 -3.79 -11.36
C ALA A 209 -2.78 -5.02 -10.75
N ALA A 210 -2.60 -5.06 -9.43
CA ALA A 210 -2.07 -6.23 -8.74
C ALA A 210 -3.17 -7.24 -8.33
N THR A 211 -4.43 -6.80 -8.20
CA THR A 211 -5.57 -7.55 -7.65
C THR A 211 -5.96 -8.80 -8.44
#